data_AF-A0A1G1YSW8-F1
#
_entry.id   AF-A0A1G1YSW8-F1
#
_cell.length_a   1.000
_cell.length_b   1.000
_cell.length_c   1.000
_cell.angle_alpha   90.00
_cell.angle_beta   90.00
_cell.angle_gamma   90.00
#
_symmetry.space_group_name_H-M   'P 1'
#
loop_
_entity.id
_entity.type
_entity.pdbx_description
1 polymer ?
#
loop_
_entity_poly.entity_id
_entity_poly.type
_entity_poly.pdbx_seq_one_letter_code
_entity_poly.pdbx_strand_id
1 'polypeptide(L)' 'MVTTVQIQDDTLELLKKAKEETHSNSYDEAIKKILFLTVKESFAGYLNRPGYSSKQLMKDLRDKHDRF' A
#
# COMPACT_ATOMS: atom_id res chain seq x y z
N MET A 1 -3.71 -13.19 -16.31
CA MET A 1 -5.11 -12.76 -16.19
C MET A 1 -5.11 -11.25 -16.10
N VAL A 2 -5.85 -10.56 -16.96
CA VAL A 2 -5.86 -9.09 -17.03
C VAL A 2 -7.17 -8.63 -16.40
N THR A 3 -7.09 -7.84 -15.34
CA THR A 3 -8.27 -7.28 -14.67
C THR A 3 -8.50 -5.89 -15.21
N THR A 4 -9.66 -5.65 -15.81
CA THR A 4 -10.07 -4.31 -16.22
C THR A 4 -10.57 -3.54 -15.01
N VAL A 5 -10.01 -2.34 -14.82
CA VAL A 5 -10.41 -1.42 -13.75
C VAL A 5 -11.01 -0.19 -14.41
N GLN A 6 -12.21 0.21 -13.96
CA GLN A 6 -12.82 1.46 -14.37
C GLN A 6 -12.31 2.57 -13.45
N ILE A 7 -11.88 3.68 -14.03
CA ILE A 7 -11.42 4.86 -13.33
C ILE A 7 -12.12 6.10 -13.87
N GLN A 8 -12.19 7.14 -13.04
CA GLN A 8 -12.72 8.45 -13.45
C GLN A 8 -11.72 9.19 -14.35
N ASP A 9 -12.22 10.09 -15.20
CA ASP A 9 -11.39 10.84 -16.17
C ASP A 9 -10.31 11.68 -15.46
N ASP A 10 -10.65 12.33 -14.36
CA ASP A 10 -9.69 13.11 -13.55
C ASP A 10 -8.56 12.22 -13.02
N THR A 11 -8.87 10.97 -12.67
CA THR A 11 -7.88 10.00 -12.19
C THR A 11 -6.97 9.55 -13.34
N LEU A 12 -7.51 9.44 -14.56
CA LEU A 12 -6.72 9.12 -15.75
C LEU A 12 -5.72 10.23 -16.09
N GLU A 13 -6.10 11.50 -15.94
CA GLU A 13 -5.16 12.62 -16.15
C GLU A 13 -4.00 12.59 -15.14
N LEU A 14 -4.30 12.33 -13.87
CA LEU A 14 -3.28 12.16 -12.83
C LEU A 14 -2.35 10.99 -13.15
N LEU A 15 -2.89 9.86 -13.62
CA LEU A 15 -2.10 8.69 -14.02
C LEU A 15 -1.17 8.97 -15.19
N LYS A 16 -1.60 9.80 -16.17
CA LYS A 16 -0.73 10.22 -17.28
C LYS A 16 0.44 11.05 -16.78
N LYS A 17 0.19 12.06 -15.94
CA LYS A 17 1.25 12.89 -15.33
C LYS A 17 2.22 12.04 -14.52
N ALA A 18 1.69 11.14 -13.68
CA ALA A 18 2.53 10.27 -12.87
C ALA A 18 3.35 9.28 -13.71
N LYS A 19 2.83 8.81 -14.85
CA LYS A 19 3.59 7.96 -15.78
C LYS A 19 4.77 8.73 -16.40
N GLU A 20 4.55 9.99 -16.77
CA GLU A 20 5.60 10.87 -17.30
C GLU A 20 6.69 11.15 -16.26
N GLU A 21 6.29 11.53 -15.03
CA GLU A 21 7.22 11.80 -13.92
C GLU A 21 8.04 10.57 -13.51
N THR A 22 7.42 9.39 -13.52
CA THR A 22 8.10 8.14 -13.12
C THR A 22 8.84 7.45 -14.27
N HIS A 23 8.81 8.05 -15.48
CA HIS A 23 9.33 7.47 -16.73
C HIS A 23 8.93 6.00 -16.92
N SER A 24 7.68 5.67 -16.59
CA SER A 24 7.19 4.28 -16.60
C SER A 24 6.67 3.88 -17.97
N ASN A 25 6.94 2.64 -18.39
CA ASN A 25 6.51 2.17 -19.71
C ASN A 25 5.01 1.84 -19.74
N SER A 26 4.47 1.36 -18.62
CA SER A 26 3.06 1.03 -18.45
C SER A 26 2.42 1.78 -17.28
N TYR A 27 1.08 1.89 -17.31
CA TYR A 27 0.33 2.46 -16.19
C TYR A 27 0.44 1.58 -14.93
N ASP A 28 0.49 0.26 -15.07
CA ASP A 28 0.71 -0.65 -13.94
C ASP A 28 2.04 -0.39 -13.25
N GLU A 29 3.10 -0.10 -14.01
CA GLU A 29 4.41 0.22 -13.48
C GLU A 29 4.39 1.57 -12.73
N ALA A 30 3.71 2.58 -13.29
CA ALA A 30 3.51 3.86 -12.63
C ALA A 30 2.73 3.69 -11.31
N ILE A 31 1.62 2.94 -11.32
CA ILE A 31 0.80 2.64 -10.13
C ILE A 31 1.65 1.98 -9.05
N LYS A 32 2.44 0.97 -9.41
CA LYS A 32 3.34 0.29 -8.46
C LYS A 32 4.36 1.25 -7.86
N LYS A 33 5.01 2.10 -8.66
CA LYS A 33 5.99 3.07 -8.14
C LYS A 33 5.35 4.06 -7.17
N ILE A 34 4.14 4.55 -7.46
CA ILE A 34 3.38 5.45 -6.56
C ILE A 34 3.03 4.75 -5.24
N LEU A 35 2.56 3.50 -5.32
CA LEU A 35 2.25 2.68 -4.13
C LEU A 35 3.51 2.41 -3.29
N PHE A 36 4.64 2.10 -3.92
CA PHE A 36 5.89 1.87 -3.20
C PHE A 36 6.47 3.15 -2.57
N LEU A 37 6.24 4.32 -3.17
CA LEU A 37 6.65 5.61 -2.61
C LEU A 37 5.85 5.98 -1.36
N THR A 38 4.57 5.62 -1.30
CA THR A 38 3.68 5.91 -0.17
C THR A 38 3.86 4.93 0.99
N VAL A 39 4.28 3.70 0.74
CA VAL A 39 4.50 2.68 1.78
C VAL A 39 5.99 2.58 2.12
N LYS A 40 6.56 3.65 2.69
CA LYS A 40 7.92 3.61 3.27
C LYS A 40 7.97 2.99 4.67
N GLU A 41 6.86 3.01 5.40
CA GLU A 41 6.78 2.44 6.73
C GLU A 41 5.82 1.25 6.75
N SER A 42 6.27 0.12 7.28
CA SER A 42 5.35 -0.92 7.72
C SER A 42 4.37 -0.31 8.73
N PHE A 43 3.14 -0.81 8.82
CA PHE A 43 2.16 -0.35 9.81
C PHE A 43 2.73 -0.40 11.25
N ALA A 44 3.67 -1.32 11.52
CA ALA A 44 4.42 -1.41 12.78
C ALA A 44 5.42 -0.25 12.97
N GLY A 45 6.08 0.19 11.89
CA GLY A 45 6.90 1.41 11.86
C GLY A 45 6.07 2.66 12.10
N TYR A 46 4.92 2.78 11.42
CA TYR A 46 3.97 3.90 11.59
C TYR A 46 3.44 4.01 13.02
N LEU A 47 3.20 2.88 13.69
CA LEU A 47 2.78 2.84 15.10
C LEU A 47 3.94 3.05 16.10
N ASN A 48 5.14 3.44 15.65
CA ASN A 48 6.35 3.56 16.48
C ASN A 48 6.62 2.31 17.34
N ARG A 49 6.32 1.12 16.81
CA ARG A 49 6.68 -0.15 17.45
C ARG A 49 7.73 -0.89 16.60
N PRO A 50 8.95 -0.34 16.48
CA PRO A 50 10.01 -1.02 15.75
C PRO A 50 10.29 -2.37 16.43
N GLY A 51 10.14 -3.47 15.67
CA GLY A 51 10.32 -4.84 16.17
C GLY A 51 9.02 -5.55 16.58
N TYR A 52 7.85 -4.92 16.42
CA TYR A 52 6.57 -5.58 16.68
C TYR A 52 6.27 -6.62 15.60
N SER A 53 6.74 -7.84 15.84
CA SER A 53 6.59 -8.95 14.91
C SER A 53 5.11 -9.32 14.73
N SER A 54 4.77 -9.87 13.56
CA SER A 54 3.45 -10.44 13.29
C SER A 54 2.99 -11.42 14.38
N LYS A 55 3.94 -12.16 14.99
CA LYS A 55 3.67 -13.09 16.10
C LYS A 55 3.17 -12.38 17.37
N GLN A 56 3.73 -11.22 17.72
CA GLN A 56 3.28 -10.45 18.89
C GLN A 56 1.91 -9.81 18.63
N LEU A 57 1.66 -9.33 17.41
CA LEU A 57 0.35 -8.81 17.03
C LEU A 57 -0.75 -9.88 17.13
N MET A 58 -0.46 -11.09 16.64
CA MET A 58 -1.40 -12.23 16.75
C MET A 58 -1.62 -12.67 18.20
N LYS A 59 -0.58 -12.61 19.04
CA LYS A 59 -0.71 -12.90 20.48
C LYS A 59 -1.62 -11.88 21.17
N ASP A 60 -1.42 -10.59 20.94
CA ASP A 60 -2.22 -9.53 21.56
C ASP A 60 -3.69 -9.55 21.10
N LEU A 61 -3.95 -9.93 19.85
CA LEU A 61 -5.32 -10.14 19.36
C LEU A 61 -6.01 -11.31 20.06
N ARG A 62 -5.28 -12.41 20.30
CA ARG A 62 -5.77 -13.59 21.01
C ARG A 62 -6.04 -13.29 22.49
N ASP A 63 -5.08 -12.66 23.17
CA ASP A 63 -5.19 -12.34 24.60
C ASP A 63 -6.28 -11.29 24.90
N LYS A 64 -6.70 -10.50 23.91
CA LYS A 64 -7.85 -9.60 24.02
C LYS A 64 -9.19 -10.32 23.92
N HIS A 65 -9.28 -11.35 23.07
CA HIS A 65 -10.50 -12.13 22.90
C HIS A 65 -10.73 -13.14 24.02
N ASP A 66 -9.66 -13.65 24.64
CA ASP A 66 -9.73 -14.63 25.76
C ASP A 66 -10.05 -13.99 27.14
N ARG A 67 -10.30 -12.67 27.21
CA ARG A 67 -10.63 -11.96 28.47
C ARG A 67 -12.12 -11.83 28.75
N PHE A 68 -12.98 -12.39 27.90
CA PHE A 68 -14.44 -12.38 28.06
C PHE A 68 -14.99 -13.80 28.06
#